data_AF-A0A2D1LXV6-F1
#
_entry.id   AF-A0A2D1LXV6-F1
#
_cell.length_a   1.000
_cell.length_b   1.000
_cell.length_c   1.000
_cell.angle_alpha   90.00
_cell.angle_beta   90.00
_cell.angle_gamma   90.00
#
_symmetry.space_group_name_H-M   'P 1'
#
loop_
_entity.id
_entity.type
_entity.pdbx_description
1 polymer ?
#
loop_
_entity_poly.entity_id
_entity_poly.type
_entity_poly.pdbx_seq_one_letter_code
_entity_poly.pdbx_strand_id
1 'polypeptide(L)'
;RSSGSQFPIIVSQDCDNDAVKKVVISFGDEVEYIKHISGEKANITVPYKHRSYTAYYRIARHFKLALSYVFRKKGYTSVIITEDDLDIADDFFEYFLATRYLLEKDSTLWCVSAWNDNGKHGSIDPTAHSLLYRSDFFPGLGWMMTNKLWDELSPIWPAGFWDDWMRDPLRRKGRQCIRPEISRTGMTKDGK
;
A
#
# COMPACT_ATOMS: atom_id res chain seq x y z
N ARG A 1 14.22 17.75 0.94
CA ARG A 1 13.00 17.98 1.75
C ARG A 1 11.79 17.83 0.86
N SER A 2 10.95 16.83 1.10
CA SER A 2 9.64 16.70 0.46
C SER A 2 8.74 17.87 0.90
N SER A 3 7.89 18.36 0.00
CA SER A 3 6.87 19.36 0.31
C SER A 3 5.49 18.71 0.40
N GLY A 4 4.59 19.24 1.24
CA GLY A 4 3.21 18.74 1.36
C GLY A 4 2.43 18.83 0.04
N SER A 5 2.82 19.72 -0.88
CA SER A 5 2.26 19.79 -2.23
C SER A 5 2.72 18.64 -3.12
N GLN A 6 3.91 18.08 -2.89
CA GLN A 6 4.45 16.97 -3.67
C GLN A 6 3.93 15.61 -3.17
N PHE A 7 3.75 15.47 -1.86
CA PHE A 7 3.24 14.26 -1.20
C PHE A 7 2.03 14.58 -0.34
N PRO A 8 0.86 14.85 -0.94
CA PRO A 8 -0.38 15.02 -0.18
C PRO A 8 -0.74 13.71 0.53
N ILE A 9 -1.06 13.80 1.82
CA ILE A 9 -1.39 12.65 2.66
C ILE A 9 -2.91 12.50 2.72
N ILE A 10 -3.41 11.30 2.40
CA ILE A 10 -4.82 10.95 2.54
C ILE A 10 -4.92 9.80 3.54
N VAL A 11 -5.66 10.03 4.63
CA VAL A 11 -5.95 8.99 5.62
C VAL A 11 -7.34 8.44 5.36
N SER A 12 -7.39 7.20 4.87
CA SER A 12 -8.64 6.47 4.64
C SER A 12 -8.96 5.56 5.82
N GLN A 13 -10.04 5.83 6.53
CA GLN A 13 -10.47 5.02 7.66
C GLN A 13 -11.68 4.13 7.30
N ASP A 14 -11.63 2.83 7.63
CA ASP A 14 -12.77 1.91 7.50
C ASP A 14 -13.55 1.75 8.80
N CYS A 15 -12.97 1.17 9.85
CA CYS A 15 -13.68 0.92 11.12
C CYS A 15 -14.27 2.20 11.74
N ASP A 16 -15.28 2.05 12.59
CA ASP A 16 -15.92 3.17 13.30
C ASP A 16 -15.21 3.45 14.64
N ASN A 17 -13.87 3.58 14.61
CA ASN A 17 -13.09 3.88 15.80
C ASN A 17 -12.95 5.40 15.98
N ASP A 18 -13.64 5.95 16.98
CA ASP A 18 -13.63 7.39 17.28
C ASP A 18 -12.28 7.89 17.82
N ALA A 19 -11.50 7.05 18.50
CA ALA A 19 -10.17 7.44 18.97
C ALA A 19 -9.22 7.66 17.79
N VAL A 20 -9.22 6.74 16.82
CA VAL A 20 -8.46 6.88 15.57
C VAL A 20 -8.91 8.14 14.82
N LYS A 21 -10.23 8.35 14.68
CA LYS A 21 -10.78 9.54 14.03
C LYS A 21 -10.29 10.83 14.69
N LYS A 22 -10.31 10.91 16.02
CA LYS A 22 -9.84 12.09 16.78
C LYS A 22 -8.36 12.36 16.53
N VAL A 23 -7.52 11.32 16.49
CA VAL A 23 -6.10 11.46 16.19
C VAL A 23 -5.92 12.00 14.77
N VAL A 24 -6.56 11.41 13.77
CA VAL A 24 -6.42 11.86 12.37
C VAL A 24 -6.88 13.31 12.19
N ILE A 25 -8.02 13.69 12.77
CA ILE A 25 -8.53 15.07 12.68
C ILE A 25 -7.58 16.08 13.36
N SER A 26 -6.83 15.66 14.38
CA SER A 26 -5.90 16.55 15.08
C SER A 26 -4.74 17.05 14.21
N PHE A 27 -4.43 16.37 13.10
CA PHE A 27 -3.45 16.81 12.10
C PHE A 27 -3.97 17.95 11.20
N GLY A 28 -5.25 18.32 11.28
CA GLY A 28 -5.81 19.45 10.55
C GLY A 28 -5.59 19.37 9.04
N ASP A 29 -5.09 20.46 8.46
CA ASP A 29 -4.88 20.58 7.00
C ASP A 29 -3.63 19.83 6.49
N GLU A 30 -2.84 19.19 7.36
CA GLU A 30 -1.70 18.36 6.97
C GLU A 30 -2.13 17.06 6.30
N VAL A 31 -3.35 16.59 6.57
CA VAL A 31 -3.90 15.35 6.03
C VAL A 31 -5.33 15.54 5.53
N GLU A 32 -5.67 14.86 4.44
CA GLU A 32 -7.06 14.72 4.01
C GLU A 32 -7.67 13.45 4.62
N TYR A 33 -8.64 13.64 5.51
CA TYR A 33 -9.36 12.54 6.12
C TYR A 33 -10.55 12.10 5.26
N ILE A 34 -10.60 10.80 4.93
CA ILE A 34 -11.76 10.19 4.30
C ILE A 34 -12.29 9.03 5.15
N LYS A 35 -13.61 9.02 5.37
CA LYS A 35 -14.32 7.95 6.08
C LYS A 35 -15.19 7.17 5.12
N HIS A 36 -15.01 5.85 5.10
CA HIS A 36 -15.92 4.95 4.41
C HIS A 36 -16.94 4.36 5.39
N ILE A 37 -18.04 3.81 4.86
CA ILE A 37 -18.93 2.94 5.64
C ILE A 37 -18.06 1.78 6.15
N SER A 38 -18.08 1.52 7.45
CA SER A 38 -17.25 0.49 8.06
C SER A 38 -17.56 -0.90 7.51
N GLY A 39 -16.55 -1.76 7.47
CA GLY A 39 -16.71 -3.15 7.06
C GLY A 39 -17.70 -3.95 7.91
N GLU A 40 -18.00 -3.51 9.14
CA GLU A 40 -19.04 -4.08 10.00
C GLU A 40 -20.46 -3.75 9.56
N LYS A 41 -20.66 -2.50 9.12
CA LYS A 41 -21.96 -2.00 8.63
C LYS A 41 -22.14 -2.25 7.14
N ALA A 42 -21.06 -2.61 6.45
CA ALA A 42 -21.12 -3.05 5.07
C ALA A 42 -21.75 -4.45 5.01
N ASN A 43 -22.81 -4.61 4.23
CA ASN A 43 -23.44 -5.90 3.95
C ASN A 43 -22.55 -6.74 3.02
N ILE A 44 -21.37 -7.15 3.50
CA ILE A 44 -20.38 -7.92 2.73
C ILE A 44 -20.80 -9.39 2.74
N THR A 45 -20.89 -10.00 1.56
CA THR A 45 -21.12 -11.44 1.41
C THR A 45 -19.81 -12.21 1.60
N VAL A 46 -19.74 -13.00 2.66
CA VAL A 46 -18.61 -13.89 2.94
C VAL A 46 -19.08 -15.35 2.81
N PRO A 47 -18.41 -16.19 1.99
CA PRO A 47 -18.74 -17.61 1.87
C PRO A 47 -18.72 -18.30 3.24
N TYR A 48 -19.59 -19.30 3.45
CA TYR A 48 -19.68 -20.03 4.72
C TYR A 48 -18.32 -20.56 5.21
N LYS A 49 -17.55 -21.16 4.30
CA LYS A 49 -16.20 -21.69 4.58
C LYS A 49 -15.19 -20.61 4.97
N HIS A 50 -15.46 -19.33 4.69
CA HIS A 50 -14.57 -18.20 4.94
C HIS A 50 -15.05 -17.27 6.06
N ARG A 51 -16.07 -17.67 6.85
CA ARG A 51 -16.60 -16.80 7.92
C ARG A 51 -15.53 -16.35 8.92
N SER A 52 -14.56 -17.21 9.25
CA SER A 52 -13.42 -16.88 10.10
C SER A 52 -12.48 -15.83 9.48
N TYR A 53 -12.55 -15.64 8.17
CA TYR A 53 -11.71 -14.71 7.40
C TYR A 53 -12.44 -13.42 7.01
N THR A 54 -13.56 -13.11 7.65
CA THR A 54 -14.36 -11.90 7.36
C THR A 54 -13.52 -10.61 7.37
N ALA A 55 -12.50 -10.52 8.23
CA ALA A 55 -11.58 -9.38 8.27
C ALA A 55 -10.88 -9.13 6.92
N TYR A 56 -10.37 -10.18 6.26
CA TYR A 56 -9.71 -10.07 4.96
C TYR A 56 -10.65 -9.55 3.86
N TYR A 57 -11.95 -9.84 3.97
CA TYR A 57 -12.95 -9.30 3.05
C TYR A 57 -13.23 -7.80 3.29
N ARG A 58 -13.22 -7.38 4.56
CA ARG A 58 -13.33 -5.97 4.94
C ARG A 58 -12.13 -5.17 4.45
N ILE A 59 -10.92 -5.70 4.65
CA ILE A 59 -9.66 -5.09 4.20
C ILE A 59 -9.65 -4.95 2.67
N ALA A 60 -9.94 -6.01 1.92
CA ALA A 60 -9.96 -5.95 0.45
C ALA A 60 -10.97 -4.92 -0.06
N ARG A 61 -12.16 -4.82 0.56
CA ARG A 61 -13.14 -3.77 0.26
C ARG A 61 -12.60 -2.38 0.57
N HIS A 62 -11.95 -2.19 1.72
CA HIS A 62 -11.42 -0.88 2.13
C HIS A 62 -10.33 -0.40 1.16
N PHE A 63 -9.37 -1.26 0.80
CA PHE A 63 -8.39 -0.97 -0.24
C PHE A 63 -9.05 -0.53 -1.55
N LYS A 64 -10.10 -1.24 -1.99
CA LYS A 64 -10.85 -0.88 -3.21
C LYS A 64 -11.44 0.53 -3.12
N LEU A 65 -12.06 0.87 -1.99
CA LEU A 65 -12.69 2.18 -1.79
C LEU A 65 -11.65 3.31 -1.73
N ALA A 66 -10.56 3.10 -0.99
CA ALA A 66 -9.47 4.06 -0.84
C ALA A 66 -8.76 4.33 -2.18
N LEU A 67 -8.35 3.27 -2.88
CA LEU A 67 -7.68 3.38 -4.19
C LEU A 67 -8.62 3.99 -5.25
N SER A 68 -9.92 3.65 -5.23
CA SER A 68 -10.90 4.30 -6.11
C SER A 68 -11.02 5.79 -5.81
N TYR A 69 -11.00 6.20 -4.55
CA TYR A 69 -11.01 7.61 -4.18
C TYR A 69 -9.79 8.34 -4.75
N VAL A 70 -8.59 7.80 -4.51
CA VAL A 70 -7.32 8.37 -4.97
C VAL A 70 -7.28 8.49 -6.50
N PHE A 71 -7.62 7.42 -7.23
CA PHE A 71 -7.45 7.40 -8.68
C PHE A 71 -8.64 7.99 -9.45
N ARG A 72 -9.88 7.82 -8.97
CA ARG A 72 -11.08 8.28 -9.70
C ARG A 72 -11.56 9.64 -9.24
N LYS A 73 -11.56 9.88 -7.93
CA LYS A 73 -12.07 11.15 -7.38
C LYS A 73 -10.98 12.22 -7.32
N LYS A 74 -9.74 11.86 -6.98
CA LYS A 74 -8.62 12.82 -6.93
C LYS A 74 -7.81 12.90 -8.23
N GLY A 75 -7.85 11.87 -9.07
CA GLY A 75 -7.19 11.87 -10.36
C GLY A 75 -5.66 11.81 -10.28
N TYR A 76 -5.10 11.34 -9.17
CA TYR A 76 -3.65 11.14 -9.06
C TYR A 76 -3.17 10.06 -10.04
N THR A 77 -1.92 10.16 -10.49
CA THR A 77 -1.33 9.19 -11.43
C THR A 77 -0.61 8.04 -10.73
N SER A 78 -0.28 8.21 -9.46
CA SER A 78 0.32 7.20 -8.60
C SER A 78 0.01 7.46 -7.14
N VAL A 79 0.18 6.43 -6.33
CA VAL A 79 -0.01 6.47 -4.87
C VAL A 79 1.03 5.60 -4.20
N ILE A 80 1.50 6.04 -3.03
CA ILE A 80 2.26 5.22 -2.08
C ILE A 80 1.26 4.79 -1.01
N ILE A 81 1.14 3.49 -0.77
CA ILE A 81 0.23 2.89 0.21
C ILE A 81 1.02 2.45 1.43
N THR A 82 0.60 2.92 2.60
CA THR A 82 1.06 2.47 3.92
C THR A 82 -0.14 2.02 4.74
N GLU A 83 0.04 0.94 5.50
CA GLU A 83 -0.89 0.56 6.57
C GLU A 83 -0.58 1.39 7.83
N ASP A 84 -1.50 1.44 8.79
CA ASP A 84 -1.40 2.32 9.97
C ASP A 84 -0.40 1.83 11.02
N ASP A 85 0.13 0.62 10.85
CA ASP A 85 1.09 -0.04 11.73
C ASP A 85 2.53 -0.03 11.19
N LEU A 86 2.83 0.82 10.19
CA LEU A 86 4.16 0.97 9.59
C LEU A 86 4.85 2.28 9.99
N ASP A 87 6.05 2.18 10.53
CA ASP A 87 7.02 3.28 10.60
C ASP A 87 7.73 3.43 9.24
N ILE A 88 8.11 4.65 8.88
CA ILE A 88 8.83 4.97 7.64
C ILE A 88 10.25 5.46 7.92
N ALA A 89 11.20 5.15 7.03
CA ALA A 89 12.57 5.63 7.09
C ALA A 89 12.71 7.09 6.63
N ASP A 90 13.80 7.74 7.02
CA ASP A 90 14.09 9.15 6.67
C ASP A 90 14.12 9.41 5.15
N ASP A 91 14.58 8.42 4.36
CA ASP A 91 14.68 8.49 2.89
C ASP A 91 13.43 7.96 2.16
N PHE A 92 12.35 7.61 2.87
CA PHE A 92 11.17 6.95 2.29
C PHE A 92 10.59 7.68 1.07
N PHE A 93 10.35 8.99 1.18
CA PHE A 93 9.80 9.78 0.08
C PHE A 93 10.79 9.97 -1.06
N GLU A 94 12.09 10.09 -0.76
CA GLU A 94 13.16 10.23 -1.75
C GLU A 94 13.31 8.94 -2.57
N TYR A 95 13.24 7.78 -1.91
CA TYR A 95 13.23 6.46 -2.54
C TYR A 95 12.11 6.32 -3.56
N PHE A 96 10.87 6.66 -3.20
CA PHE A 96 9.74 6.60 -4.12
C PHE A 96 9.84 7.65 -5.24
N LEU A 97 10.28 8.87 -4.93
CA LEU A 97 10.48 9.91 -5.93
C LEU A 97 11.49 9.48 -7.00
N ALA A 98 12.63 8.94 -6.56
CA ALA A 98 13.71 8.51 -7.43
C ALA A 98 13.33 7.30 -8.30
N THR A 99 12.45 6.43 -7.82
CA THR A 99 12.06 5.20 -8.54
C THR A 99 10.75 5.33 -9.32
N ARG A 100 9.95 6.39 -9.10
CA ARG A 100 8.63 6.56 -9.70
C ARG A 100 8.62 6.49 -11.22
N TYR A 101 9.61 7.08 -11.88
CA TYR A 101 9.68 7.09 -13.35
C TYR A 101 9.90 5.68 -13.95
N LEU A 102 10.46 4.73 -13.17
CA LEU A 102 10.71 3.37 -13.65
C LEU A 102 9.41 2.65 -13.96
N LEU A 103 8.35 2.88 -13.17
CA LEU A 103 7.01 2.31 -13.42
C LEU A 103 6.35 2.82 -14.71
N GLU A 104 6.86 3.91 -15.30
CA GLU A 104 6.41 4.41 -16.60
C GLU A 104 7.29 3.91 -17.75
N LYS A 105 8.60 3.81 -17.53
CA LYS A 105 9.57 3.44 -18.56
C LYS A 105 9.70 1.94 -18.78
N ASP A 106 9.43 1.14 -17.75
CA ASP A 106 9.62 -0.30 -17.78
C ASP A 106 8.29 -1.03 -17.52
N SER A 107 7.68 -1.55 -18.58
CA SER A 107 6.41 -2.30 -18.51
C SER A 107 6.55 -3.66 -17.83
N THR A 108 7.77 -4.13 -17.57
CA THR A 108 8.02 -5.35 -16.79
C THR A 108 7.98 -5.08 -15.28
N LEU A 109 7.89 -3.81 -14.85
CA LEU A 109 7.64 -3.43 -13.47
C LEU A 109 6.17 -3.09 -13.25
N TRP A 110 5.69 -3.35 -12.03
CA TRP A 110 4.31 -2.99 -11.63
C TRP A 110 4.20 -2.37 -10.25
N CYS A 111 5.25 -2.46 -9.43
CA CYS A 111 5.30 -1.77 -8.14
C CYS A 111 6.72 -1.41 -7.73
N VAL A 112 6.82 -0.51 -6.76
CA VAL A 112 8.02 -0.30 -5.94
C VAL A 112 7.57 -0.58 -4.51
N SER A 113 8.26 -1.45 -3.78
CA SER A 113 8.01 -1.70 -2.37
C SER A 113 9.18 -1.19 -1.54
N ALA A 114 8.88 -0.67 -0.35
CA ALA A 114 9.82 -0.27 0.68
C ALA A 114 10.32 -1.47 1.51
N TRP A 115 9.79 -2.67 1.29
CA TRP A 115 10.04 -3.83 2.13
C TRP A 115 10.98 -4.84 1.50
N ASN A 116 11.91 -5.36 2.31
CA ASN A 116 12.68 -6.56 2.03
C ASN A 116 12.18 -7.70 2.92
N ASP A 117 11.54 -8.71 2.34
CA ASP A 117 11.04 -9.90 3.06
C ASP A 117 12.12 -10.64 3.87
N ASN A 118 13.39 -10.54 3.44
CA ASN A 118 14.55 -11.12 4.13
C ASN A 118 15.43 -10.05 4.79
N GLY A 119 14.88 -8.87 5.07
CA GLY A 119 15.58 -7.69 5.58
C GLY A 119 16.06 -7.75 7.04
N LYS A 120 16.19 -8.94 7.63
CA LYS A 120 16.61 -9.08 9.03
C LYS A 120 18.09 -8.75 9.18
N HIS A 121 18.45 -8.19 10.34
CA HIS A 121 19.85 -7.96 10.68
C HIS A 121 20.67 -9.26 10.57
N GLY A 122 21.83 -9.20 9.92
CA GLY A 122 22.68 -10.36 9.62
C GLY A 122 22.32 -11.12 8.33
N SER A 123 21.23 -10.76 7.66
CA SER A 123 20.84 -11.29 6.33
C SER A 123 20.92 -10.24 5.22
N ILE A 124 21.37 -9.02 5.56
CA ILE A 124 21.53 -7.89 4.65
C ILE A 124 22.92 -7.27 4.82
N ASP A 125 23.37 -6.54 3.81
CA ASP A 125 24.48 -5.60 3.94
C ASP A 125 23.96 -4.26 4.52
N PRO A 126 24.27 -3.92 5.79
CA PRO A 126 23.77 -2.70 6.42
C PRO A 126 24.41 -1.41 5.86
N THR A 127 25.45 -1.53 5.03
CA THR A 127 26.12 -0.39 4.40
C THR A 127 25.63 -0.12 2.98
N ALA A 128 24.88 -1.05 2.39
CA ALA A 128 24.39 -0.98 1.02
C ALA A 128 23.09 -0.14 0.90
N HIS A 129 23.10 1.09 1.43
CA HIS A 129 21.92 1.97 1.50
C HIS A 129 21.27 2.22 0.13
N SER A 130 22.03 2.33 -0.95
CA SER A 130 21.53 2.60 -2.30
C SER A 130 21.23 1.35 -3.14
N LEU A 131 21.46 0.15 -2.60
CA LEU A 131 21.30 -1.09 -3.36
C LEU A 131 19.82 -1.48 -3.46
N LEU A 132 19.36 -1.66 -4.70
CA LEU A 132 18.01 -2.04 -5.05
C LEU A 132 18.01 -3.31 -5.91
N TYR A 133 16.91 -4.05 -5.83
CA TYR A 133 16.71 -5.31 -6.55
C TYR A 133 15.35 -5.32 -7.25
N ARG A 134 15.21 -6.24 -8.20
CA ARG A 134 13.91 -6.67 -8.73
C ARG A 134 13.48 -7.95 -8.01
N SER A 135 12.20 -8.05 -7.71
CA SER A 135 11.60 -9.23 -7.08
C SER A 135 10.35 -9.66 -7.84
N ASP A 136 10.21 -10.96 -8.08
CA ASP A 136 8.97 -11.56 -8.58
C ASP A 136 7.90 -11.67 -7.49
N PHE A 137 8.29 -11.64 -6.22
CA PHE A 137 7.35 -11.64 -5.10
C PHE A 137 6.86 -10.22 -4.85
N PHE A 138 5.54 -10.02 -4.78
CA PHE A 138 4.92 -8.76 -4.40
C PHE A 138 4.94 -8.60 -2.87
N PRO A 139 5.74 -7.69 -2.30
CA PRO A 139 5.93 -7.63 -0.84
C PRO A 139 4.83 -6.85 -0.13
N GLY A 140 4.30 -5.78 -0.75
CA GLY A 140 3.42 -4.83 -0.07
C GLY A 140 4.19 -3.92 0.89
N LEU A 141 3.68 -3.77 2.13
CA LEU A 141 4.32 -3.14 3.30
C LEU A 141 5.04 -1.81 3.00
N GLY A 142 4.28 -0.81 2.54
CA GLY A 142 4.81 0.43 2.01
C GLY A 142 5.15 0.30 0.53
N TRP A 143 4.19 0.50 -0.36
CA TRP A 143 4.39 0.24 -1.78
C TRP A 143 3.70 1.26 -2.67
N MET A 144 4.25 1.46 -3.86
CA MET A 144 3.77 2.43 -4.84
C MET A 144 3.20 1.72 -6.07
N MET A 145 2.05 2.21 -6.53
CA MET A 145 1.40 1.79 -7.77
C MET A 145 0.94 2.97 -8.63
N THR A 146 0.69 2.70 -9.91
CA THR A 146 0.17 3.69 -10.86
C THR A 146 -1.32 3.53 -11.10
N ASN A 147 -1.95 4.59 -11.59
CA ASN A 147 -3.35 4.56 -12.02
C ASN A 147 -3.60 3.52 -13.13
N LYS A 148 -2.63 3.31 -14.04
CA LYS A 148 -2.71 2.30 -15.10
C LYS A 148 -2.86 0.89 -14.53
N LEU A 149 -2.11 0.56 -13.47
CA LEU A 149 -2.27 -0.73 -12.79
C LEU A 149 -3.64 -0.80 -12.11
N TRP A 150 -4.11 0.30 -11.51
CA TRP A 150 -5.45 0.33 -10.91
C TRP A 150 -6.57 0.16 -11.95
N ASP A 151 -6.43 0.73 -13.15
CA ASP A 151 -7.36 0.53 -14.26
C ASP A 151 -7.47 -0.95 -14.65
N GLU A 152 -6.36 -1.68 -14.60
CA GLU A 152 -6.31 -3.12 -14.85
C GLU A 152 -6.96 -3.94 -13.72
N LEU A 153 -6.64 -3.63 -12.46
CA LEU A 153 -7.04 -4.47 -11.32
C LEU A 153 -8.43 -4.14 -10.77
N SER A 154 -8.86 -2.89 -10.81
CA SER A 154 -10.12 -2.44 -10.16
C SER A 154 -11.39 -3.13 -10.66
N PRO A 155 -11.55 -3.46 -11.96
CA PRO A 155 -12.75 -4.17 -12.44
C PRO A 155 -12.85 -5.60 -11.92
N ILE A 156 -11.71 -6.23 -11.64
CA ILE A 156 -11.59 -7.63 -11.21
C ILE A 156 -11.13 -7.78 -9.76
N TRP A 157 -11.13 -6.68 -8.99
CA TRP A 157 -10.62 -6.66 -7.62
C TRP A 157 -11.30 -7.71 -6.75
N PRO A 158 -10.54 -8.49 -5.96
CA PRO A 158 -11.07 -9.63 -5.23
C PRO A 158 -11.95 -9.19 -4.06
N ALA A 159 -12.80 -10.11 -3.61
CA ALA A 159 -13.64 -9.89 -2.44
C ALA A 159 -12.86 -9.97 -1.11
N GLY A 160 -11.72 -10.66 -1.07
CA GLY A 160 -10.86 -10.86 0.10
C GLY A 160 -9.45 -11.29 -0.33
N PHE A 161 -8.49 -11.32 0.61
CA PHE A 161 -7.10 -11.77 0.37
C PHE A 161 -6.43 -11.05 -0.82
N TRP A 162 -6.46 -9.72 -0.79
CA TRP A 162 -6.13 -8.89 -1.96
C TRP A 162 -4.65 -9.01 -2.37
N ASP A 163 -3.75 -9.14 -1.41
CA ASP A 163 -2.30 -9.21 -1.60
C ASP A 163 -1.88 -10.56 -2.19
N ASP A 164 -2.39 -11.67 -1.65
CA ASP A 164 -2.19 -13.01 -2.24
C ASP A 164 -2.81 -13.11 -3.65
N TRP A 165 -3.98 -12.52 -3.84
CA TRP A 165 -4.59 -12.43 -5.16
C TRP A 165 -3.73 -11.62 -6.14
N MET A 166 -3.01 -10.60 -5.69
CA MET A 166 -2.04 -9.87 -6.52
C MET A 166 -0.83 -10.74 -6.86
N ARG A 167 -0.33 -11.55 -5.91
CA ARG A 167 0.81 -12.47 -6.11
C ARG A 167 0.52 -13.55 -7.17
N ASP A 168 -0.75 -13.88 -7.40
CA ASP A 168 -1.18 -14.86 -8.40
C ASP A 168 -0.64 -14.56 -9.82
N PRO A 169 -0.06 -15.55 -10.54
CA PRO A 169 0.55 -15.33 -11.85
C PRO A 169 -0.38 -14.70 -12.91
N LEU A 170 -1.69 -14.93 -12.85
CA LEU A 170 -2.66 -14.36 -13.78
C LEU A 170 -2.79 -12.84 -13.60
N ARG A 171 -2.49 -12.33 -12.40
CA ARG A 171 -2.53 -10.89 -12.07
C ARG A 171 -1.15 -10.28 -12.23
N ARG A 172 -0.13 -10.93 -11.67
CA ARG A 172 1.26 -10.49 -11.77
C ARG A 172 1.74 -10.41 -13.21
N LYS A 173 1.34 -11.35 -14.07
CA LYS A 173 1.69 -11.41 -15.51
C LYS A 173 3.21 -11.33 -15.76
N GLY A 174 4.00 -11.98 -14.90
CA GLY A 174 5.45 -11.98 -14.99
C GLY A 174 6.13 -10.64 -14.63
N ARG A 175 5.38 -9.63 -14.17
CA ARG A 175 5.94 -8.35 -13.73
C ARG A 175 6.60 -8.46 -12.37
N GLN A 176 7.52 -7.54 -12.10
CA GLN A 176 8.35 -7.52 -10.90
C GLN A 176 8.20 -6.20 -10.15
N CYS A 177 8.54 -6.21 -8.87
CA CYS A 177 8.66 -5.00 -8.08
C CYS A 177 10.11 -4.63 -7.84
N ILE A 178 10.38 -3.32 -7.72
CA ILE A 178 11.62 -2.86 -7.11
C ILE A 178 11.50 -3.02 -5.59
N ARG A 179 12.54 -3.55 -4.96
CA ARG A 179 12.69 -3.64 -3.49
C ARG A 179 14.09 -3.23 -3.07
N PRO A 180 14.27 -2.69 -1.86
CA PRO A 180 15.59 -2.30 -1.38
C PRO A 180 16.37 -3.44 -0.71
N GLU A 181 17.68 -3.26 -0.51
CA GLU A 181 18.45 -4.08 0.42
C GLU A 181 18.02 -3.85 1.88
N ILE A 182 18.02 -2.58 2.29
CA ILE A 182 17.56 -2.15 3.62
C ILE A 182 16.13 -1.63 3.50
N SER A 183 15.18 -2.20 4.23
CA SER A 183 13.78 -1.77 4.20
C SER A 183 13.64 -0.29 4.58
N ARG A 184 12.70 0.39 3.91
CA ARG A 184 12.29 1.79 4.16
C ARG A 184 11.03 1.87 5.02
N THR A 185 10.51 0.72 5.42
CA THR A 185 9.40 0.56 6.37
C THR A 185 9.78 -0.45 7.44
N GLY A 186 9.19 -0.29 8.62
CA GLY A 186 9.31 -1.20 9.76
C GLY A 186 7.96 -1.37 10.44
N MET A 187 7.65 -2.57 10.94
CA MET A 187 6.46 -2.75 11.79
C MET A 187 6.64 -1.93 13.06
N THR A 188 5.63 -1.14 13.40
CA THR A 188 5.55 -0.42 14.68
C THR A 188 5.56 -1.42 15.85
N LYS A 189 5.77 -0.92 17.07
CA LYS A 189 5.73 -1.77 18.28
C LYS A 189 4.38 -2.45 18.48
N ASP A 190 3.30 -1.79 18.05
CA ASP A 190 1.92 -2.25 18.20
C ASP A 190 1.44 -3.06 16.99
N GLY A 191 2.18 -3.04 15.87
CA GLY A 191 1.95 -3.87 14.68
C GLY A 191 2.50 -5.30 14.77
N LYS A 192 2.88 -5.76 15.96
CA LYS A 192 3.44 -7.12 16.19
C LYS A 192 2.43 -8.08 16.81
#